data_AF-A0A6J4YHE5-F1
#
_entry.id   AF-A0A6J4YHE5-F1
#
_cell.length_a   1.000
_cell.length_b   1.000
_cell.length_c   1.000
_cell.angle_alpha   90.00
_cell.angle_beta   90.00
_cell.angle_gamma   90.00
#
_symmetry.space_group_name_H-M   'P 1'
#
loop_
_entity.id
_entity.type
_entity.pdbx_description
1 polymer ?
#
loop_
_entity_poly.entity_id
_entity_poly.type
_entity_poly.pdbx_seq_one_letter_code
_entity_poly.pdbx_strand_id
1 'polypeptide(L)'
;MIVDKTDLVMIIGSFGASAVLIYGAIRSPLAQPRNLIGGHVISALVGVTAYKLLAGHIWLASAVAVATAIALMHATKTLHPPGGATALIAVIGSQKIHGLGYGYVFVPALVGPVIMLAVALLVNNIPKNRRYPEFWF
;
A
#
# COMPACT_ATOMS: atom_id res chain seq x y z
N MET A 1 -0.02 18.08 -12.46
CA MET A 1 0.55 16.88 -11.82
C MET A 1 -0.51 16.27 -10.92
N ILE A 2 -0.77 14.96 -11.04
CA ILE A 2 -1.88 14.23 -10.38
C ILE A 2 -1.76 14.28 -8.84
N VAL A 3 -0.54 14.46 -8.32
CA VAL A 3 -0.23 14.55 -6.89
C VAL A 3 0.78 15.69 -6.64
N ASP A 4 0.90 16.20 -5.42
CA ASP A 4 1.90 17.22 -5.07
C ASP A 4 3.27 16.60 -4.75
N LYS A 5 4.34 17.40 -4.78
CA LYS A 5 5.72 16.93 -4.53
C LYS A 5 5.86 16.23 -3.17
N THR A 6 5.23 16.77 -2.13
CA THR A 6 5.27 16.17 -0.78
C THR A 6 4.55 14.82 -0.75
N ASP A 7 3.43 14.67 -1.46
CA ASP A 7 2.72 13.40 -1.56
C ASP A 7 3.55 12.35 -2.29
N LEU A 8 4.27 12.76 -3.33
CA LEU A 8 5.21 11.86 -4.02
C LEU A 8 6.28 11.34 -3.06
N VAL A 9 6.86 12.20 -2.21
CA VAL A 9 7.84 11.78 -1.20
C VAL A 9 7.24 10.76 -0.23
N MET A 10 6.00 10.98 0.23
CA MET A 10 5.33 10.04 1.14
C MET A 10 5.01 8.69 0.46
N ILE A 11 4.49 8.72 -0.77
CA ILE A 11 4.20 7.51 -1.57
C ILE A 11 5.49 6.72 -1.83
N ILE A 12 6.60 7.41 -2.15
CA ILE A 12 7.92 6.78 -2.30
C ILE A 12 8.34 6.08 -1.02
N GLY A 13 8.05 6.63 0.16
CA GLY A 13 8.31 5.95 1.44
C GLY A 13 7.56 4.61 1.55
N SER A 14 6.26 4.59 1.23
CA SER A 14 5.45 3.37 1.23
C SER A 14 5.97 2.35 0.21
N PHE A 15 6.14 2.75 -1.06
CA PHE A 15 6.62 1.85 -2.11
C PHE A 15 8.09 1.44 -1.95
N GLY A 16 8.92 2.26 -1.33
CA GLY A 16 10.29 1.90 -0.96
C GLY A 16 10.30 0.73 0.02
N ALA A 17 9.42 0.75 1.03
CA ALA A 17 9.26 -0.38 1.94
C ALA A 17 8.70 -1.62 1.23
N SER A 18 7.76 -1.47 0.29
CA SER A 18 7.27 -2.58 -0.55
C SER A 18 8.41 -3.16 -1.40
N ALA A 19 9.27 -2.33 -1.96
CA ALA A 19 10.42 -2.73 -2.76
C ALA A 19 11.42 -3.60 -1.96
N VAL A 20 11.68 -3.23 -0.70
CA VAL A 20 12.51 -4.05 0.21
C VAL A 20 11.94 -5.46 0.34
N LEU A 21 10.62 -5.59 0.49
CA LEU A 21 9.97 -6.90 0.60
C LEU A 21 10.03 -7.68 -0.71
N ILE A 22 9.52 -7.10 -1.80
CA ILE A 22 9.26 -7.86 -3.03
C ILE A 22 10.49 -8.04 -3.91
N TYR A 23 11.57 -7.28 -3.70
CA TYR A 23 12.84 -7.45 -4.42
C TYR A 23 13.98 -7.96 -3.53
N GLY A 24 13.98 -7.59 -2.24
CA GLY A 24 15.03 -7.96 -1.29
C GLY A 24 14.71 -9.23 -0.50
N ALA A 25 13.48 -9.35 0.02
CA ALA A 25 13.04 -10.44 0.88
C ALA A 25 11.97 -11.33 0.21
N ILE A 26 12.24 -11.76 -1.03
CA ILE A 26 11.26 -12.37 -1.94
C ILE A 26 10.55 -13.62 -1.40
N ARG A 27 11.18 -14.35 -0.47
CA ARG A 27 10.62 -15.55 0.17
C ARG A 27 9.76 -15.24 1.38
N SER A 28 9.73 -13.98 1.83
CA SER A 28 8.88 -13.56 2.93
C SER A 28 7.41 -13.79 2.56
N PRO A 29 6.60 -14.39 3.46
CA PRO A 29 5.16 -14.44 3.26
C PRO A 29 4.56 -13.05 2.99
N LEU A 30 5.06 -12.00 3.63
CA LEU A 30 4.58 -10.62 3.51
C LEU A 30 4.90 -9.97 2.15
N ALA A 31 5.83 -10.56 1.39
CA ALA A 31 6.22 -10.11 0.06
C ALA A 31 5.37 -10.72 -1.05
N GLN A 32 4.50 -11.71 -0.75
CA GLN A 32 3.74 -12.41 -1.78
C GLN A 32 2.62 -11.54 -2.40
N PRO A 33 2.19 -11.84 -3.64
CA PRO A 33 1.31 -10.96 -4.43
C PRO A 33 0.00 -10.57 -3.74
N ARG A 34 -0.65 -11.52 -3.04
CA ARG A 34 -1.87 -11.27 -2.27
C ARG A 34 -1.67 -10.22 -1.18
N ASN A 35 -0.55 -10.30 -0.46
CA ASN A 35 -0.23 -9.35 0.60
C ASN A 35 0.08 -7.98 -0.01
N LEU A 36 0.94 -7.91 -1.04
CA LEU A 36 1.27 -6.68 -1.74
C LEU A 36 0.02 -5.93 -2.22
N ILE A 37 -0.81 -6.56 -3.08
CA ILE A 37 -1.97 -5.89 -3.67
C ILE A 37 -3.06 -5.70 -2.62
N GLY A 38 -3.44 -6.76 -1.91
CA GLY A 38 -4.54 -6.72 -0.95
C GLY A 38 -4.27 -5.75 0.19
N GLY A 39 -3.04 -5.72 0.70
CA GLY A 39 -2.65 -4.81 1.78
C GLY A 39 -2.74 -3.34 1.38
N HIS A 40 -2.23 -2.95 0.20
CA HIS A 40 -2.37 -1.58 -0.27
C HIS A 40 -3.83 -1.18 -0.55
N VAL A 41 -4.63 -2.05 -1.18
CA VAL A 41 -6.03 -1.76 -1.53
C VAL A 41 -6.90 -1.62 -0.27
N ILE A 42 -6.81 -2.57 0.67
CA ILE A 42 -7.57 -2.51 1.93
C ILE A 42 -7.18 -1.28 2.73
N SER A 43 -5.87 -1.00 2.85
CA SER A 43 -5.39 0.18 3.54
C SER A 43 -5.87 1.48 2.92
N ALA A 44 -5.87 1.59 1.60
CA ALA A 44 -6.37 2.76 0.90
C ALA A 44 -7.88 2.97 1.13
N LEU A 45 -8.67 1.89 1.06
CA LEU A 45 -10.11 1.95 1.35
C LEU A 45 -10.38 2.44 2.77
N VAL A 46 -9.67 1.87 3.75
CA VAL A 46 -9.79 2.28 5.16
C VAL A 46 -9.34 3.72 5.36
N GLY A 47 -8.19 4.10 4.82
CA GLY A 47 -7.63 5.45 4.99
C GLY A 47 -8.52 6.54 4.40
N VAL A 48 -9.04 6.36 3.18
CA VAL A 48 -9.98 7.30 2.56
C VAL A 48 -11.28 7.39 3.37
N THR A 49 -11.78 6.26 3.86
CA THR A 49 -13.00 6.22 4.67
C THR A 49 -12.80 6.92 6.01
N ALA A 50 -11.69 6.67 6.69
CA ALA A 50 -11.33 7.33 7.93
C ALA A 50 -11.20 8.85 7.75
N TYR A 51 -10.52 9.30 6.68
CA TYR A 51 -10.45 10.72 6.35
C TYR A 51 -11.85 11.32 6.16
N LYS A 52 -12.70 10.71 5.33
CA LYS A 52 -14.06 11.22 5.07
C LYS A 52 -14.92 11.33 6.33
N LEU A 53 -14.77 10.41 7.28
CA LEU A 53 -15.56 10.39 8.53
C LEU A 53 -14.98 11.30 9.63
N LEU A 54 -13.64 11.47 9.65
CA LEU A 54 -12.92 12.05 10.78
C LEU A 54 -12.00 13.21 10.37
N ALA A 55 -12.18 13.82 9.19
CA ALA A 55 -11.33 14.91 8.67
C ALA A 55 -11.19 16.09 9.64
N GLY A 56 -12.19 16.34 10.50
CA GLY A 56 -12.10 17.38 11.54
C GLY A 56 -11.03 17.12 12.61
N HIS A 57 -10.53 15.89 12.72
CA HIS A 57 -9.54 15.46 13.72
C HIS A 57 -8.49 14.55 13.07
N ILE A 58 -7.56 15.12 12.30
CA ILE A 58 -6.56 14.38 11.51
C ILE A 58 -5.73 13.38 12.34
N TRP A 59 -5.37 13.72 13.58
CA TRP A 59 -4.63 12.82 14.47
C TRP A 59 -5.42 11.54 14.78
N LEU A 60 -6.73 11.68 15.03
CA LEU A 60 -7.63 10.57 15.31
C LEU A 60 -7.90 9.77 14.04
N ALA A 61 -8.17 10.45 12.92
CA ALA A 61 -8.34 9.82 11.62
C ALA A 61 -7.12 8.96 11.25
N SER A 62 -5.91 9.45 11.53
CA SER A 62 -4.66 8.75 11.25
C SER A 62 -4.52 7.48 12.09
N ALA A 63 -4.76 7.59 13.40
CA ALA A 63 -4.70 6.44 14.31
C ALA A 63 -5.73 5.37 13.95
N VAL A 64 -6.98 5.78 13.69
CA VAL A 64 -8.07 4.87 13.28
C VAL A 64 -7.75 4.23 11.93
N ALA A 65 -7.31 5.01 10.95
CA ALA A 65 -6.99 4.50 9.62
C ALA A 65 -5.95 3.37 9.69
N VAL A 66 -4.82 3.61 10.36
CA VAL A 66 -3.72 2.66 10.41
C VAL A 66 -4.10 1.43 11.25
N ALA A 67 -4.68 1.62 12.44
CA ALA A 67 -5.07 0.51 13.31
C ALA A 67 -6.13 -0.39 12.64
N THR A 68 -7.16 0.19 12.05
CA THR A 68 -8.21 -0.56 11.34
C THR A 68 -7.66 -1.23 10.08
N ALA A 69 -6.78 -0.58 9.33
CA ALA A 69 -6.15 -1.19 8.16
C ALA A 69 -5.32 -2.42 8.56
N ILE A 70 -4.53 -2.33 9.63
CA ILE A 70 -3.76 -3.47 10.17
C ILE A 70 -4.69 -4.59 10.61
N ALA A 71 -5.77 -4.28 11.34
CA ALA A 71 -6.74 -5.27 11.79
C ALA A 71 -7.42 -5.98 10.61
N LEU A 72 -7.86 -5.23 9.60
CA LEU A 72 -8.49 -5.82 8.41
C LEU A 72 -7.48 -6.65 7.61
N MET A 73 -6.24 -6.18 7.43
CA MET A 73 -5.20 -6.96 6.78
C MET A 73 -4.92 -8.30 7.48
N HIS A 74 -4.98 -8.34 8.82
CA HIS A 74 -4.90 -9.61 9.56
C HIS A 74 -6.13 -10.48 9.29
N ALA A 75 -7.33 -9.91 9.34
CA ALA A 75 -8.57 -10.65 9.11
C ALA A 75 -8.66 -11.25 7.70
N THR A 76 -8.21 -10.52 6.68
CA THR A 76 -8.22 -10.93 5.27
C THR A 76 -6.99 -11.73 4.86
N LYS A 77 -6.02 -11.92 5.77
CA LYS A 77 -4.71 -12.54 5.47
C LYS A 77 -4.01 -11.86 4.29
N THR A 78 -3.99 -10.54 4.32
CA THR A 78 -3.33 -9.68 3.31
C THR A 78 -2.30 -8.75 3.97
N LEU A 79 -1.67 -9.18 5.06
CA LEU A 79 -0.76 -8.33 5.83
C LEU A 79 0.45 -7.92 5.00
N HIS A 80 0.50 -6.62 4.71
CA HIS A 80 1.62 -5.98 4.03
C HIS A 80 1.95 -4.69 4.78
N PRO A 81 3.03 -4.67 5.59
CA PRO A 81 3.38 -3.52 6.42
C PRO A 81 3.39 -2.16 5.69
N PRO A 82 3.88 -2.05 4.44
CA PRO A 82 3.80 -0.81 3.65
C PRO A 82 2.37 -0.28 3.43
N GLY A 83 1.36 -1.16 3.47
CA GLY A 83 -0.05 -0.79 3.45
C GLY A 83 -0.42 0.12 4.62
N GLY A 84 0.19 -0.02 5.80
CA GLY A 84 -0.04 0.90 6.92
C GLY A 84 0.28 2.37 6.54
N ALA A 85 1.39 2.58 5.84
CA ALA A 85 1.73 3.90 5.29
C ALA A 85 0.73 4.36 4.22
N THR A 86 0.24 3.45 3.37
CA THR A 86 -0.81 3.78 2.38
C THR A 86 -2.10 4.29 3.02
N ALA A 87 -2.52 3.70 4.14
CA ALA A 87 -3.68 4.18 4.91
C ALA A 87 -3.42 5.56 5.51
N LEU A 88 -2.23 5.76 6.09
CA LEU A 88 -1.86 7.04 6.68
C LEU A 88 -1.82 8.17 5.64
N ILE A 89 -1.21 7.92 4.47
CA ILE A 89 -1.11 8.88 3.36
C ILE A 89 -2.49 9.34 2.89
N ALA A 90 -3.49 8.45 2.85
CA ALA A 90 -4.86 8.83 2.51
C ALA A 90 -5.45 9.88 3.47
N VAL A 91 -4.97 9.91 4.72
CA VAL A 91 -5.43 10.83 5.77
C VAL A 91 -4.60 12.12 5.79
N ILE A 92 -3.26 12.01 5.77
CA ILE A 92 -2.35 13.16 5.93
C ILE A 92 -1.87 13.76 4.60
N GLY A 93 -2.29 13.19 3.48
CA GLY A 93 -1.95 13.68 2.14
C GLY A 93 -2.48 15.09 1.88
N SER A 94 -2.03 15.70 0.78
CA SER A 94 -2.49 17.01 0.35
C SER A 94 -3.98 17.01 -0.05
N GLN A 95 -4.51 18.20 -0.32
CA GLN A 95 -5.84 18.38 -0.91
C GLN A 95 -6.02 17.63 -2.23
N LYS A 96 -4.95 17.33 -2.98
CA LYS A 96 -5.05 16.49 -4.19
C LYS A 96 -5.34 15.04 -3.85
N ILE A 97 -4.66 14.48 -2.84
CA ILE A 97 -4.94 13.12 -2.34
C ILE A 97 -6.37 13.04 -1.83
N HIS A 98 -6.79 14.01 -1.02
CA HIS A 98 -8.17 14.06 -0.50
C HIS A 98 -9.19 14.23 -1.64
N GLY A 99 -8.88 15.04 -2.65
CA GLY A 99 -9.70 15.28 -3.83
C GLY A 99 -9.87 14.04 -4.73
N LEU A 100 -8.93 13.09 -4.72
CA LEU A 100 -9.12 11.80 -5.40
C LEU A 100 -10.24 10.97 -4.76
N GLY A 101 -10.50 11.15 -3.46
CA GLY A 101 -11.43 10.32 -2.71
C GLY A 101 -11.12 8.83 -2.89
N TYR A 102 -12.12 8.03 -3.26
CA TYR A 102 -11.91 6.61 -3.53
C TYR A 102 -11.10 6.32 -4.80
N GLY A 103 -10.85 7.33 -5.65
CA GLY A 103 -9.87 7.25 -6.74
C GLY A 103 -8.46 6.91 -6.24
N TYR A 104 -8.12 7.27 -4.99
CA TYR A 104 -6.86 6.90 -4.34
C TYR A 104 -6.64 5.38 -4.27
N VAL A 105 -7.74 4.60 -4.17
CA VAL A 105 -7.71 3.14 -4.15
C VAL A 105 -7.23 2.57 -5.49
N PHE A 106 -7.68 3.17 -6.60
CA PHE A 106 -7.23 2.78 -7.93
C PHE A 106 -5.82 3.31 -8.21
N VAL A 107 -5.59 4.61 -7.99
CA VAL A 107 -4.31 5.27 -8.20
C VAL A 107 -4.01 6.15 -6.98
N PRO A 108 -2.94 5.87 -6.21
CA PRO A 108 -1.84 4.96 -6.52
C PRO A 108 -2.00 3.52 -6.00
N ALA A 109 -2.98 3.22 -5.13
CA ALA A 109 -2.92 2.04 -4.27
C ALA A 109 -3.12 0.68 -4.97
N LEU A 110 -3.69 0.64 -6.17
CA LEU A 110 -3.79 -0.59 -6.98
C LEU A 110 -2.75 -0.58 -8.11
N VAL A 111 -2.75 0.48 -8.91
CA VAL A 111 -1.88 0.57 -10.10
C VAL A 111 -0.39 0.50 -9.72
N GLY A 112 0.03 1.20 -8.66
CA GLY A 112 1.42 1.18 -8.22
C GLY A 112 1.90 -0.23 -7.85
N PRO A 113 1.23 -0.92 -6.90
CA PRO A 113 1.58 -2.29 -6.53
C PRO A 113 1.48 -3.30 -7.67
N VAL A 114 0.56 -3.14 -8.63
CA VAL A 114 0.50 -3.99 -9.84
C VAL A 114 1.74 -3.80 -10.72
N ILE A 115 2.17 -2.56 -10.94
CA ILE A 115 3.41 -2.27 -11.70
C ILE A 115 4.61 -2.87 -10.97
N MET A 116 4.70 -2.68 -9.66
CA MET A 116 5.75 -3.26 -8.83
C MET A 116 5.75 -4.79 -8.90
N LEU A 117 4.57 -5.43 -8.87
CA LEU A 117 4.45 -6.88 -9.00
C LEU A 117 4.92 -7.36 -10.37
N ALA A 118 4.55 -6.68 -11.46
CA ALA A 118 4.99 -7.03 -12.80
C ALA A 118 6.52 -7.01 -12.90
N VAL A 119 7.17 -5.97 -12.36
CA VAL A 119 8.62 -5.88 -12.29
C VAL A 119 9.21 -6.98 -11.40
N ALA A 120 8.58 -7.29 -10.26
CA ALA A 120 9.04 -8.34 -9.35
C ALA A 120 8.98 -9.73 -10.00
N LEU A 121 7.93 -10.02 -10.77
CA LEU A 121 7.80 -11.27 -11.53
C LEU A 121 8.90 -11.40 -12.60
N LEU A 122 9.29 -10.30 -13.25
CA LEU A 122 10.37 -10.33 -14.23
C LEU A 122 11.72 -10.51 -13.53
N VAL A 123 12.07 -9.59 -12.62
CA VAL A 123 13.43 -9.51 -12.04
C VAL A 123 13.74 -10.71 -11.17
N ASN A 124 12.80 -11.16 -10.34
CA ASN A 124 13.08 -12.24 -9.39
C ASN A 124 13.12 -13.63 -10.01
N ASN A 125 12.69 -13.80 -11.27
CA ASN A 125 12.76 -15.07 -12.00
C ASN A 125 13.88 -15.12 -13.05
N ILE A 126 14.71 -14.07 -13.18
CA ILE A 126 15.92 -14.11 -14.03
C ILE A 126 16.98 -15.07 -13.45
N PRO A 127 17.32 -15.01 -12.14
CA PRO A 127 18.32 -15.91 -11.56
C PRO A 127 17.76 -17.33 -11.37
N LYS A 128 18.53 -18.35 -11.78
CA LYS A 128 18.12 -19.78 -11.67
C LYS A 128 17.84 -20.27 -10.24
N ASN A 129 18.38 -19.57 -9.23
CA ASN A 129 18.25 -19.93 -7.81
C ASN A 129 17.13 -19.17 -7.08
N ARG A 130 16.37 -18.34 -7.80
CA ARG A 130 15.23 -17.60 -7.27
C ARG A 130 13.95 -18.04 -7.97
N ARG A 131 12.85 -18.00 -7.22
CA ARG A 131 11.50 -18.22 -7.72
C ARG A 131 10.60 -17.22 -7.00
N TYR A 132 9.79 -16.51 -7.76
CA TYR A 132 8.79 -15.61 -7.20
C TYR A 132 7.54 -15.60 -8.08
N PRO A 133 6.34 -15.69 -7.51
CA PRO A 133 6.07 -15.81 -6.08
C PRO A 133 6.33 -17.23 -5.57
N GLU A 134 6.48 -17.36 -4.26
CA GLU A 134 6.43 -18.65 -3.56
C GLU A 134 4.99 -19.19 -3.56
N PHE A 135 3.99 -18.31 -3.40
CA PHE A 135 2.57 -18.61 -3.49
C PHE A 135 1.75 -17.38 -3.84
N TRP A 136 0.57 -17.58 -4.42
CA TRP A 136 -0.33 -16.48 -4.83
C TRP A 136 -1.39 -16.12 -3.79
N PHE A 137 -1.90 -17.10 -3.04
CA PHE A 137 -3.04 -16.95 -2.12
C PHE A 137 -2.80 -17.56 -0.76
#